data_AF-A0A9W9P9W2-F1
#
_entry.id   AF-A0A9W9P9W2-F1
#
_cell.length_a   1.000
_cell.length_b   1.000
_cell.length_c   1.000
_cell.angle_alpha   90.00
_cell.angle_beta   90.00
_cell.angle_gamma   90.00
#
_symmetry.space_group_name_H-M   'P 1'
#
loop_
_entity.id
_entity.type
_entity.pdbx_description
1 polymer ?
#
loop_
_entity_poly.entity_id
_entity_poly.type
_entity_poly.pdbx_seq_one_letter_code
_entity_poly.pdbx_strand_id
1 'polypeptide(L)'
;METYFCETKIIGDAGYLDNDIISYSHEWFTSQIETLFYGDPFESQQTLSEVRIFYDHASLKLRACLDSFFETEGDRIRQLALTHWRLFVDFEAAVDHQELLQYENDMLDVVTLSVSDSLPDLVFLIQHDIVRPHYYNRFGHSLSFLAFQQGAIEAFQYLVTRMSPIHLLAPASIADTEDGRSILQLATLGPHMFSACWSKIEEMPLDLRRVLSLEDVWNLCRFASVYLASRMQMRDIDIADAVRRDPSLWLEMILYHKCPGPLFDWLYSNGCPPPEDFLQVYAARFYRFEAAYWLSGFKGRRLPVGDGLR
;
A
#
# COMPACT_ATOMS: atom_id res chain seq x y z
N MET A 1 -29.84 19.01 10.94
CA MET A 1 -28.58 19.55 11.48
C MET A 1 -28.84 19.88 12.94
N GLU A 2 -29.08 18.84 13.75
CA GLU A 2 -29.28 18.94 15.18
C GLU A 2 -28.06 18.31 15.83
N THR A 3 -27.25 19.18 16.41
CA THR A 3 -26.07 18.86 17.20
C THR A 3 -26.49 18.11 18.47
N TYR A 4 -26.33 16.79 18.47
CA TYR A 4 -26.15 16.02 19.70
C TYR A 4 -24.72 16.26 20.20
N PHE A 5 -24.46 17.49 20.65
CA PHE A 5 -23.36 17.73 21.56
C PHE A 5 -23.72 16.99 22.84
N CYS A 6 -23.04 15.87 23.05
CA CYS A 6 -22.99 15.19 24.33
C CYS A 6 -22.73 16.26 25.39
N GLU A 7 -23.74 16.57 26.20
CA GLU A 7 -23.57 17.33 27.43
C GLU A 7 -22.75 16.46 28.38
N THR A 8 -21.45 16.38 28.17
CA THR A 8 -20.46 16.14 29.23
C THR A 8 -20.37 17.41 30.07
N LYS A 9 -21.51 17.74 30.69
CA LYS A 9 -21.66 18.71 31.76
C LYS A 9 -22.08 17.95 33.02
N ILE A 10 -21.32 16.92 33.35
CA ILE A 10 -21.29 16.28 34.66
C ILE A 10 -19.84 16.49 35.17
N ILE A 11 -19.60 17.65 35.80
CA ILE A 11 -19.27 17.76 37.24
C ILE A 11 -17.84 17.21 37.49
N GLY A 12 -16.83 18.05 37.69
CA GLY A 12 -16.71 18.94 38.84
C GLY A 12 -16.19 18.14 40.04
N ASP A 13 -14.89 18.24 40.32
CA ASP A 13 -14.23 17.92 41.60
C ASP A 13 -14.95 16.92 42.53
N ALA A 14 -14.84 15.61 42.29
CA ALA A 14 -15.00 14.59 43.33
C ALA A 14 -14.48 13.23 42.83
N GLY A 15 -13.52 12.64 43.55
CA GLY A 15 -12.90 11.34 43.26
C GLY A 15 -13.80 10.11 43.43
N TYR A 16 -15.09 10.22 43.11
CA TYR A 16 -16.09 9.13 43.16
C TYR A 16 -16.86 8.92 41.84
N LEU A 17 -16.51 9.65 40.77
CA LEU A 17 -17.22 9.61 39.47
C LEU A 17 -16.55 8.74 38.39
N ASP A 18 -15.34 8.23 38.62
CA ASP A 18 -14.59 7.54 37.57
C ASP A 18 -15.26 6.21 37.15
N ASN A 19 -15.79 5.41 38.08
CA ASN A 19 -16.35 4.10 37.75
C ASN A 19 -17.70 4.17 37.01
N ASP A 20 -18.55 5.14 37.34
CA ASP A 20 -19.86 5.32 36.67
C ASP A 20 -19.68 5.86 35.25
N ILE A 21 -18.70 6.75 35.04
CA ILE A 21 -18.31 7.25 33.72
C ILE A 21 -17.75 6.10 32.86
N ILE A 22 -16.95 5.21 33.45
CA ILE A 22 -16.39 4.04 32.76
C ILE A 22 -17.51 3.07 32.36
N SER A 23 -18.43 2.73 33.26
CA SER A 23 -19.55 1.82 32.94
C SER A 23 -20.47 2.39 31.86
N TYR A 24 -20.81 3.68 31.93
CA TYR A 24 -21.62 4.35 30.91
C TYR A 24 -20.89 4.40 29.57
N SER A 25 -19.57 4.62 29.57
CA SER A 25 -18.78 4.60 28.35
C SER A 25 -18.76 3.22 27.69
N HIS A 26 -18.70 2.13 28.47
CA HIS A 26 -18.71 0.78 27.93
C HIS A 26 -20.05 0.42 27.26
N GLU A 27 -21.18 0.74 27.89
CA GLU A 27 -22.51 0.53 27.31
C GLU A 27 -22.71 1.36 26.04
N TRP A 28 -22.32 2.64 26.08
CA TRP A 28 -22.37 3.51 24.91
C TRP A 28 -21.52 2.95 23.76
N PHE A 29 -20.26 2.56 24.02
CA PHE A 29 -19.39 1.96 23.00
C PHE A 29 -19.97 0.67 22.44
N THR A 30 -20.54 -0.19 23.29
CA THR A 30 -21.18 -1.42 22.82
C THR A 30 -22.33 -1.12 21.87
N SER A 31 -23.16 -0.12 22.18
CA SER A 31 -24.22 0.33 21.28
C SER A 31 -23.69 0.93 19.98
N GLN A 32 -22.61 1.73 20.02
CA GLN A 32 -22.00 2.26 18.80
C GLN A 32 -21.41 1.15 17.92
N ILE A 33 -20.81 0.12 18.53
CA ILE A 33 -20.31 -1.06 17.82
C ILE A 33 -21.46 -1.79 17.12
N GLU A 34 -22.64 -1.90 17.74
CA GLU A 34 -23.81 -2.48 17.08
C GLU A 34 -24.23 -1.63 15.87
N THR A 35 -24.36 -0.31 16.01
CA THR A 35 -24.70 0.56 14.88
C THR A 35 -23.66 0.49 13.75
N LEU A 36 -22.37 0.41 14.09
CA LEU A 36 -21.27 0.31 13.14
C LEU A 36 -21.32 -0.93 12.23
N PHE A 37 -21.90 -2.05 12.70
CA PHE A 37 -21.93 -3.32 11.95
C PHE A 37 -23.32 -3.70 11.43
N TYR A 38 -24.39 -3.20 12.05
CA TYR A 38 -25.77 -3.53 11.69
C TYR A 38 -26.54 -2.35 11.07
N GLY A 39 -26.01 -1.14 11.13
CA GLY A 39 -26.56 0.03 10.43
C GLY A 39 -26.36 -0.06 8.92
N ASP A 40 -26.97 0.86 8.18
CA ASP A 40 -26.62 1.04 6.78
C ASP A 40 -25.19 1.63 6.65
N PRO A 41 -24.53 1.57 5.48
CA PRO A 41 -23.15 2.01 5.38
C PRO A 41 -22.92 3.51 5.66
N PHE A 42 -23.91 4.36 5.40
CA PHE A 42 -23.80 5.78 5.71
C PHE A 42 -23.87 6.03 7.21
N GLU A 43 -24.85 5.41 7.88
CA GLU A 43 -24.98 5.44 9.32
C GLU A 43 -23.73 4.85 10.00
N SER A 44 -23.25 3.72 9.49
CA SER A 44 -22.05 3.04 10.01
C SER A 44 -20.79 3.91 9.85
N GLN A 45 -20.62 4.59 8.71
CA GLN A 45 -19.50 5.52 8.52
C GLN A 45 -19.61 6.73 9.45
N GLN A 46 -20.81 7.29 9.63
CA GLN A 46 -21.03 8.39 10.56
C GLN A 46 -20.70 7.96 12.00
N THR A 47 -21.18 6.79 12.42
CA THR A 47 -20.88 6.20 13.73
C THR A 47 -19.38 6.00 13.91
N LEU A 48 -18.66 5.50 12.90
CA LEU A 48 -17.19 5.37 12.97
C LEU A 48 -16.53 6.73 13.21
N SER A 49 -16.91 7.75 12.44
CA SER A 49 -16.37 9.09 12.62
C SER A 49 -16.69 9.67 14.00
N GLU A 50 -17.90 9.46 14.53
CA GLU A 50 -18.31 9.91 15.87
C GLU A 50 -17.51 9.20 16.97
N VAL A 51 -17.35 7.89 16.88
CA VAL A 51 -16.54 7.08 17.80
C VAL A 51 -15.08 7.55 17.79
N ARG A 52 -14.50 7.76 16.61
CA ARG A 52 -13.13 8.28 16.49
C ARG A 52 -13.02 9.68 17.10
N ILE A 53 -13.92 10.60 16.77
CA ILE A 53 -13.90 11.98 17.29
C ILE A 53 -14.01 11.96 18.82
N PHE A 54 -14.88 11.11 19.37
CA PHE A 54 -14.99 10.92 20.81
C PHE A 54 -13.67 10.44 21.41
N TYR A 55 -13.05 9.41 20.82
CA TYR A 55 -11.76 8.90 21.26
C TYR A 55 -10.66 9.99 21.22
N ASP A 56 -10.59 10.74 20.13
CA ASP A 56 -9.61 11.82 19.94
C ASP A 56 -9.76 12.96 20.95
N HIS A 57 -10.96 13.18 21.48
CA HIS A 57 -11.22 14.24 22.48
C HIS A 57 -11.37 13.70 23.91
N ALA A 58 -11.32 12.38 24.10
CA ALA A 58 -11.40 11.75 25.40
C ALA A 58 -10.19 12.10 26.29
N SER A 59 -10.42 12.15 27.60
CA SER A 59 -9.34 12.29 28.59
C SER A 59 -8.41 11.07 28.55
N LEU A 60 -7.18 11.22 29.03
CA LEU A 60 -6.19 10.12 29.10
C LEU A 60 -6.73 8.87 29.81
N LYS A 61 -7.45 9.04 30.93
CA LYS A 61 -8.06 7.92 31.67
C LYS A 61 -9.11 7.20 30.82
N LEU A 62 -9.95 7.97 30.13
CA LEU A 62 -11.00 7.42 29.29
C LEU A 62 -10.42 6.69 28.09
N ARG A 63 -9.42 7.26 27.39
CA ARG A 63 -8.71 6.57 26.30
C ARG A 63 -8.13 5.24 26.75
N ALA A 64 -7.47 5.19 27.92
CA ALA A 64 -6.95 3.93 28.45
C ALA A 64 -8.05 2.88 28.70
N CYS A 65 -9.25 3.31 29.10
CA CYS A 65 -10.40 2.39 29.22
C CYS A 65 -10.89 1.92 27.85
N LEU A 66 -10.91 2.80 26.85
CA LEU A 66 -11.29 2.45 25.47
C LEU A 66 -10.28 1.53 24.81
N ASP A 67 -8.98 1.77 25.01
CA ASP A 67 -7.92 0.88 24.57
C ASP A 67 -8.11 -0.51 25.18
N SER A 68 -8.37 -0.58 26.50
CA SER A 68 -8.67 -1.85 27.18
C SER A 68 -9.95 -2.52 26.64
N PHE A 69 -10.97 -1.75 26.25
CA PHE A 69 -12.15 -2.28 25.59
C PHE A 69 -11.80 -2.90 24.23
N PHE A 70 -11.05 -2.19 23.37
CA PHE A 70 -10.62 -2.74 22.09
C PHE A 70 -9.68 -3.93 22.23
N GLU A 71 -8.86 -3.99 23.29
CA GLU A 71 -8.04 -5.16 23.59
C GLU A 71 -8.89 -6.37 24.01
N THR A 72 -9.96 -6.14 24.79
CA THR A 72 -10.82 -7.22 25.32
C THR A 72 -11.81 -7.72 24.28
N GLU A 73 -12.44 -6.81 23.55
CA GLU A 73 -13.48 -7.09 22.54
C GLU A 73 -12.91 -7.20 21.13
N GLY A 74 -11.61 -6.95 20.93
CA GLY A 74 -10.97 -6.82 19.61
C GLY A 74 -11.20 -8.01 18.70
N ASP A 75 -11.10 -9.23 19.23
CA ASP A 75 -11.37 -10.43 18.43
C ASP A 75 -12.83 -10.52 17.99
N ARG A 76 -13.78 -10.17 18.86
CA ARG A 76 -15.21 -10.13 18.51
C ARG A 76 -15.49 -9.08 17.45
N ILE A 77 -14.96 -7.86 17.64
CA ILE A 77 -15.10 -6.74 16.71
C ILE A 77 -14.48 -7.09 15.34
N ARG A 78 -13.30 -7.71 15.33
CA ARG A 78 -12.65 -8.15 14.09
C ARG A 78 -13.47 -9.22 13.35
N GLN A 79 -14.05 -10.18 14.07
CA GLN A 79 -14.95 -11.17 13.46
C GLN A 79 -16.23 -10.54 12.88
N LEU A 80 -16.79 -9.55 13.57
CA LEU A 80 -17.90 -8.76 13.04
C LEU A 80 -17.49 -8.01 11.77
N ALA A 81 -16.32 -7.37 11.74
CA ALA A 81 -15.79 -6.70 10.54
C ALA A 81 -15.62 -7.68 9.36
N LEU A 82 -14.99 -8.84 9.59
CA LEU A 82 -14.82 -9.86 8.55
C LEU A 82 -16.17 -10.33 7.99
N THR A 83 -17.18 -10.50 8.85
CA THR A 83 -18.48 -11.04 8.46
C THR A 83 -19.40 -9.98 7.83
N HIS A 84 -19.59 -8.86 8.50
CA HIS A 84 -20.57 -7.82 8.13
C HIS A 84 -20.06 -6.91 7.02
N TRP A 85 -18.79 -6.56 7.04
CA TRP A 85 -18.17 -5.80 5.94
C TRP A 85 -17.62 -6.71 4.83
N ARG A 86 -17.75 -8.04 5.00
CA ARG A 86 -17.33 -9.08 4.04
C ARG A 86 -15.88 -8.87 3.61
N LEU A 87 -15.01 -8.76 4.61
CA LEU A 87 -13.58 -8.65 4.40
C LEU A 87 -12.94 -10.04 4.43
N PHE A 88 -11.91 -10.21 3.63
CA PHE A 88 -11.09 -11.41 3.59
C PHE A 88 -9.71 -11.10 4.14
N VAL A 89 -9.18 -12.04 4.93
CA VAL A 89 -7.95 -11.84 5.69
C VAL A 89 -6.71 -11.73 4.82
N ASP A 90 -6.71 -12.36 3.65
CA ASP A 90 -5.63 -12.35 2.67
C ASP A 90 -6.17 -12.69 1.26
N PHE A 91 -5.25 -12.80 0.30
CA PHE A 91 -5.58 -13.07 -1.09
C PHE A 91 -6.19 -14.47 -1.25
N GLU A 92 -5.61 -15.47 -0.60
CA GLU A 92 -6.05 -16.86 -0.64
C GLU A 92 -7.47 -17.00 -0.11
N ALA A 93 -7.77 -16.38 1.04
CA ALA A 93 -9.12 -16.37 1.59
C ALA A 93 -10.12 -15.67 0.66
N ALA A 94 -9.70 -14.60 -0.04
CA ALA A 94 -10.55 -13.92 -1.01
C ALA A 94 -10.83 -14.82 -2.23
N VAL A 95 -9.83 -15.56 -2.73
CA VAL A 95 -9.98 -16.53 -3.83
C VAL A 95 -10.92 -17.67 -3.41
N ASP A 96 -10.72 -18.23 -2.22
CA ASP A 96 -11.53 -19.35 -1.70
C ASP A 96 -13.02 -18.97 -1.58
N HIS A 97 -13.32 -17.68 -1.44
CA HIS A 97 -14.67 -17.14 -1.31
C HIS A 97 -15.09 -16.31 -2.53
N GLN A 98 -14.46 -16.52 -3.69
CA GLN A 98 -14.73 -15.72 -4.89
C GLN A 98 -16.21 -15.75 -5.34
N GLU A 99 -16.91 -16.84 -5.03
CA GLU A 99 -18.36 -16.98 -5.27
C GLU A 99 -19.24 -16.04 -4.44
N LEU A 100 -18.71 -15.50 -3.34
CA LEU A 100 -19.38 -14.54 -2.46
C LEU A 100 -19.14 -13.08 -2.87
N LEU A 101 -18.27 -12.86 -3.86
CA LEU A 101 -17.98 -11.52 -4.37
C LEU A 101 -19.21 -10.93 -5.03
N GLN A 102 -19.49 -9.68 -4.70
CA GLN A 102 -20.65 -8.97 -5.24
C GLN A 102 -20.15 -7.93 -6.22
N TYR A 103 -20.50 -8.09 -7.50
CA TYR A 103 -20.09 -7.19 -8.58
C TYR A 103 -21.15 -6.12 -8.91
N GLU A 104 -22.32 -6.21 -8.29
CA GLU A 104 -23.43 -5.27 -8.52
C GLU A 104 -23.42 -4.12 -7.49
N ASN A 105 -24.05 -2.99 -7.86
CA ASN A 105 -24.13 -1.65 -7.23
C ASN A 105 -24.59 -1.59 -5.74
N ASP A 106 -24.22 -2.55 -4.92
CA ASP A 106 -24.42 -2.51 -3.49
C ASP A 106 -23.56 -1.41 -2.87
N MET A 107 -24.11 -0.79 -1.82
CA MET A 107 -23.41 0.25 -1.07
C MET A 107 -22.04 -0.23 -0.57
N LEU A 108 -21.04 0.64 -0.73
CA LEU A 108 -19.68 0.41 -0.25
C LEU A 108 -19.70 0.16 1.26
N ASP A 109 -18.91 -0.81 1.73
CA ASP A 109 -18.74 -1.02 3.16
C ASP A 109 -17.94 0.13 3.80
N VAL A 110 -17.99 0.22 5.14
CA VAL A 110 -17.33 1.26 5.94
C VAL A 110 -15.82 1.32 5.70
N VAL A 111 -15.16 0.19 5.46
CA VAL A 111 -13.72 0.17 5.22
C VAL A 111 -13.41 0.73 3.84
N THR A 112 -14.17 0.31 2.83
CA THR A 112 -14.03 0.84 1.46
C THR A 112 -14.31 2.35 1.42
N LEU A 113 -15.32 2.84 2.15
CA LEU A 113 -15.58 4.26 2.32
C LEU A 113 -14.42 4.96 3.04
N SER A 114 -13.93 4.41 4.14
CA SER A 114 -12.82 4.99 4.90
C SER A 114 -11.53 5.09 4.07
N VAL A 115 -11.24 4.11 3.22
CA VAL A 115 -10.11 4.16 2.28
C VAL A 115 -10.24 5.30 1.26
N SER A 116 -11.46 5.55 0.80
CA SER A 116 -11.74 6.51 -0.28
C SER A 116 -11.89 7.94 0.25
N ASP A 117 -12.57 8.10 1.39
CA ASP A 117 -13.14 9.38 1.81
C ASP A 117 -12.56 9.90 3.15
N SER A 118 -11.96 9.04 3.99
CA SER A 118 -11.55 9.42 5.35
C SER A 118 -10.32 8.66 5.85
N LEU A 119 -9.12 9.18 5.55
CA LEU A 119 -7.87 8.67 6.10
C LEU A 119 -7.87 8.60 7.65
N PRO A 120 -8.41 9.57 8.41
CA PRO A 120 -8.47 9.47 9.87
C PRO A 120 -9.29 8.27 10.37
N ASP A 121 -10.40 7.93 9.70
CA ASP A 121 -11.22 6.79 10.08
C ASP A 121 -10.53 5.47 9.72
N LEU A 122 -9.86 5.40 8.56
CA LEU A 122 -9.00 4.28 8.20
C LEU A 122 -7.86 4.09 9.23
N VAL A 123 -7.23 5.19 9.64
CA VAL A 123 -6.16 5.20 10.64
C VAL A 123 -6.66 4.59 11.95
N PHE A 124 -7.84 5.01 12.40
CA PHE A 124 -8.46 4.50 13.62
C PHE A 124 -8.74 3.01 13.54
N LEU A 125 -9.36 2.53 12.45
CA LEU A 125 -9.64 1.10 12.24
C LEU A 125 -8.37 0.23 12.32
N ILE A 126 -7.26 0.71 11.73
CA ILE A 126 -5.99 -0.04 11.73
C ILE A 126 -5.27 0.06 13.08
N GLN A 127 -5.32 1.21 13.75
CA GLN A 127 -4.69 1.39 15.06
C GLN A 127 -5.28 0.48 16.14
N HIS A 128 -6.59 0.21 16.06
CA HIS A 128 -7.28 -0.66 16.99
C HIS A 128 -7.43 -2.12 16.50
N ASP A 129 -6.66 -2.52 15.48
CA ASP A 129 -6.65 -3.88 14.87
C ASP A 129 -8.05 -4.43 14.51
N ILE A 130 -8.99 -3.53 14.21
CA ILE A 130 -10.32 -3.85 13.69
C ILE A 130 -10.20 -4.34 12.24
N VAL A 131 -9.32 -3.69 11.48
CA VAL A 131 -8.99 -4.02 10.09
C VAL A 131 -7.49 -4.07 9.94
N ARG A 132 -6.99 -4.99 9.11
CA ARG A 132 -5.55 -5.04 8.79
C ARG A 132 -5.29 -4.50 7.39
N PRO A 133 -4.11 -3.87 7.16
CA PRO A 133 -3.82 -3.23 5.88
C PRO A 133 -3.87 -4.15 4.66
N HIS A 134 -3.59 -5.45 4.84
CA HIS A 134 -3.51 -6.45 3.77
C HIS A 134 -4.84 -7.14 3.45
N TYR A 135 -5.94 -6.75 4.10
CA TYR A 135 -7.25 -7.33 3.85
C TYR A 135 -7.75 -7.02 2.44
N TYR A 136 -8.67 -7.87 1.99
CA TYR A 136 -9.41 -7.70 0.75
C TYR A 136 -10.86 -7.41 1.09
N ASN A 137 -11.50 -6.54 0.31
CA ASN A 137 -12.92 -6.26 0.49
C ASN A 137 -13.80 -7.25 -0.28
N ARG A 138 -15.11 -7.07 -0.16
CA ARG A 138 -16.16 -7.85 -0.83
C ARG A 138 -16.12 -7.84 -2.36
N PHE A 139 -15.36 -6.94 -2.97
CA PHE A 139 -15.15 -6.88 -4.42
C PHE A 139 -13.86 -7.63 -4.83
N GLY A 140 -13.14 -8.20 -3.87
CA GLY A 140 -11.90 -8.93 -4.11
C GLY A 140 -10.71 -8.01 -4.31
N HIS A 141 -10.80 -6.76 -3.85
CA HIS A 141 -9.74 -5.77 -3.97
C HIS A 141 -9.00 -5.63 -2.64
N SER A 142 -7.67 -5.67 -2.68
CA SER A 142 -6.87 -5.28 -1.51
C SER A 142 -7.15 -3.82 -1.14
N LEU A 143 -7.08 -3.47 0.14
CA LEU A 143 -7.31 -2.08 0.55
C LEU A 143 -6.34 -1.09 -0.12
N SER A 144 -5.09 -1.52 -0.39
CA SER A 144 -4.13 -0.73 -1.17
C SER A 144 -4.55 -0.55 -2.62
N PHE A 145 -5.14 -1.57 -3.25
CA PHE A 145 -5.64 -1.45 -4.61
C PHE A 145 -6.79 -0.46 -4.70
N LEU A 146 -7.71 -0.49 -3.73
CA LEU A 146 -8.79 0.50 -3.63
C LEU A 146 -8.24 1.92 -3.51
N ALA A 147 -7.30 2.14 -2.59
CA ALA A 147 -6.66 3.43 -2.41
C ALA A 147 -5.99 3.92 -3.70
N PHE A 148 -5.34 3.00 -4.44
CA PHE A 148 -4.75 3.29 -5.74
C PHE A 148 -5.80 3.69 -6.79
N GLN A 149 -6.86 2.89 -6.96
CA GLN A 149 -7.91 3.15 -7.95
C GLN A 149 -8.63 4.48 -7.70
N GLN A 150 -8.81 4.86 -6.43
CA GLN A 150 -9.46 6.11 -6.04
C GLN A 150 -8.52 7.33 -6.03
N GLY A 151 -7.22 7.13 -6.31
CA GLY A 151 -6.23 8.22 -6.25
C GLY A 151 -5.93 8.70 -4.82
N ALA A 152 -6.31 7.94 -3.79
CA ALA A 152 -6.06 8.23 -2.38
C ALA A 152 -4.60 7.88 -2.00
N ILE A 153 -3.64 8.63 -2.54
CA ILE A 153 -2.19 8.36 -2.41
C ILE A 153 -1.75 8.27 -0.93
N GLU A 154 -2.28 9.13 -0.06
CA GLU A 154 -1.95 9.12 1.37
C GLU A 154 -2.44 7.85 2.07
N ALA A 155 -3.66 7.40 1.75
CA ALA A 155 -4.19 6.14 2.25
C ALA A 155 -3.38 4.94 1.74
N PHE A 156 -3.00 4.94 0.45
CA PHE A 156 -2.12 3.92 -0.12
C PHE A 156 -0.80 3.82 0.66
N GLN A 157 -0.12 4.95 0.86
CA GLN A 157 1.16 4.99 1.59
C GLN A 157 0.99 4.52 3.03
N TYR A 158 -0.06 4.98 3.70
CA TYR A 158 -0.36 4.58 5.07
C TYR A 158 -0.55 3.06 5.19
N LEU A 159 -1.35 2.47 4.30
CA LEU A 159 -1.59 1.02 4.25
C LEU A 159 -0.28 0.25 4.04
N VAL A 160 0.48 0.60 3.00
CA VAL A 160 1.74 -0.07 2.64
C VAL A 160 2.75 -0.02 3.79
N THR A 161 2.92 1.11 4.46
CA THR A 161 3.89 1.23 5.56
C THR A 161 3.59 0.31 6.75
N ARG A 162 2.34 -0.10 6.91
CA ARG A 162 1.89 -1.02 7.97
C ARG A 162 1.68 -2.46 7.51
N MET A 163 1.84 -2.76 6.22
CA MET A 163 1.84 -4.13 5.74
C MET A 163 3.16 -4.83 6.09
N SER A 164 3.06 -6.14 6.37
CA SER A 164 4.25 -6.98 6.29
C SER A 164 4.69 -7.08 4.81
N PRO A 165 6.00 -7.01 4.51
CA PRO A 165 6.50 -6.94 3.14
C PRO A 165 6.01 -8.07 2.22
N ILE A 166 5.75 -9.27 2.76
CA ILE A 166 5.25 -10.41 1.97
C ILE A 166 3.89 -10.12 1.31
N HIS A 167 3.03 -9.32 1.96
CA HIS A 167 1.72 -8.99 1.41
C HIS A 167 1.82 -8.04 0.21
N LEU A 168 2.90 -7.28 0.07
CA LEU A 168 3.10 -6.40 -1.09
C LEU A 168 3.31 -7.19 -2.39
N LEU A 169 3.61 -8.48 -2.28
CA LEU A 169 3.84 -9.39 -3.38
C LEU A 169 2.60 -10.20 -3.74
N ALA A 170 1.56 -10.14 -2.91
CA ALA A 170 0.27 -10.74 -3.23
C ALA A 170 -0.40 -9.95 -4.37
N PRO A 171 -1.17 -10.62 -5.26
CA PRO A 171 -1.93 -9.94 -6.30
C PRO A 171 -2.93 -8.97 -5.70
N ALA A 172 -2.99 -7.75 -6.22
CA ALA A 172 -3.73 -6.66 -5.59
C ALA A 172 -5.26 -6.79 -5.72
N SER A 173 -5.72 -7.66 -6.64
CA SER A 173 -7.12 -7.96 -6.91
C SER A 173 -7.29 -9.41 -7.38
N ILE A 174 -8.40 -10.05 -6.98
CA ILE A 174 -8.86 -11.34 -7.56
C ILE A 174 -9.88 -11.14 -8.69
N ALA A 175 -10.54 -9.98 -8.72
CA ALA A 175 -11.57 -9.67 -9.71
C ALA A 175 -10.97 -9.29 -11.07
N ASP A 176 -9.76 -8.75 -11.07
CA ASP A 176 -9.08 -8.24 -12.26
C ASP A 176 -8.18 -9.33 -12.87
N THR A 177 -8.81 -10.36 -13.45
CA THR A 177 -8.11 -11.53 -14.01
C THR A 177 -7.15 -11.18 -15.14
N GLU A 178 -7.28 -9.99 -15.74
CA GLU A 178 -6.39 -9.52 -16.81
C GLU A 178 -5.12 -8.83 -16.28
N ASP A 179 -5.15 -8.22 -15.10
CA ASP A 179 -3.98 -7.50 -14.59
C ASP A 179 -3.16 -8.38 -13.64
N GLY A 180 -3.77 -9.17 -12.73
CA GLY A 180 -3.06 -10.13 -11.87
C GLY A 180 -1.86 -9.57 -11.08
N ARG A 181 -1.68 -8.24 -11.09
CA ARG A 181 -0.46 -7.57 -10.66
C ARG A 181 -0.36 -7.59 -9.15
N SER A 182 0.84 -7.82 -8.64
CA SER A 182 1.10 -7.60 -7.22
C SER A 182 0.97 -6.12 -6.85
N ILE A 183 0.76 -5.84 -5.56
CA ILE A 183 0.74 -4.46 -5.06
C ILE A 183 2.05 -3.73 -5.40
N LEU A 184 3.19 -4.42 -5.32
CA LEU A 184 4.50 -3.90 -5.73
C LEU A 184 4.53 -3.54 -7.23
N GLN A 185 3.98 -4.40 -8.10
CA GLN A 185 3.92 -4.15 -9.53
C GLN A 185 3.03 -2.96 -9.86
N LEU A 186 1.88 -2.83 -9.20
CA LEU A 186 1.02 -1.66 -9.36
C LEU A 186 1.69 -0.37 -8.88
N ALA A 187 2.46 -0.44 -7.81
CA ALA A 187 3.19 0.72 -7.29
C ALA A 187 4.17 1.30 -8.32
N THR A 188 4.59 0.51 -9.32
CA THR A 188 5.44 0.97 -10.44
C THR A 188 4.71 1.87 -11.44
N LEU A 189 3.43 2.18 -11.21
CA LEU A 189 2.72 3.23 -11.94
C LEU A 189 2.99 4.63 -11.38
N GLY A 190 3.62 4.76 -10.20
CA GLY A 190 3.95 6.06 -9.63
C GLY A 190 5.15 6.04 -8.67
N PRO A 191 6.08 7.02 -8.77
CA PRO A 191 7.35 6.99 -8.04
C PRO A 191 7.18 7.02 -6.51
N HIS A 192 6.17 7.74 -6.00
CA HIS A 192 5.92 7.83 -4.56
C HIS A 192 5.36 6.52 -3.98
N MET A 193 4.53 5.81 -4.74
CA MET A 193 3.97 4.52 -4.35
C MET A 193 5.04 3.44 -4.38
N PHE A 194 5.83 3.43 -5.47
CA PHE A 194 6.96 2.52 -5.61
C PHE A 194 7.95 2.67 -4.45
N SER A 195 8.35 3.91 -4.13
CA SER A 195 9.28 4.17 -3.02
C SER A 195 8.76 3.65 -1.68
N ALA A 196 7.45 3.78 -1.41
CA ALA A 196 6.84 3.28 -0.18
C ALA A 196 6.90 1.74 -0.11
N CYS A 197 6.53 1.06 -1.20
CA CYS A 197 6.57 -0.41 -1.26
C CYS A 197 8.01 -0.93 -1.16
N TRP A 198 8.92 -0.33 -1.92
CA TRP A 198 10.31 -0.76 -1.95
C TRP A 198 11.00 -0.64 -0.58
N SER A 199 10.75 0.46 0.14
CA SER A 199 11.30 0.65 1.50
C SER A 199 10.91 -0.49 2.44
N LYS A 200 9.68 -1.01 2.31
CA LYS A 200 9.22 -2.18 3.07
C LYS A 200 9.85 -3.48 2.60
N ILE A 201 9.94 -3.70 1.29
CA ILE A 201 10.58 -4.91 0.72
C ILE A 201 12.06 -5.01 1.16
N GLU A 202 12.77 -3.88 1.22
CA GLU A 202 14.19 -3.87 1.65
C GLU A 202 14.42 -4.29 3.10
N GLU A 203 13.41 -4.18 3.95
CA GLU A 203 13.44 -4.62 5.35
C GLU A 203 13.37 -6.15 5.48
N MET A 204 13.01 -6.88 4.41
CA MET A 204 12.89 -8.32 4.46
C MET A 204 14.25 -8.99 4.75
N PRO A 205 14.30 -9.95 5.69
CA PRO A 205 15.51 -10.72 5.96
C PRO A 205 15.77 -11.83 4.93
N LEU A 206 14.83 -12.06 4.01
CA LEU A 206 14.86 -13.14 3.03
C LEU A 206 15.72 -12.79 1.81
N ASP A 207 16.18 -13.84 1.12
CA ASP A 207 16.80 -13.76 -0.21
C ASP A 207 15.74 -13.26 -1.22
N LEU A 208 15.72 -11.94 -1.45
CA LEU A 208 14.73 -11.29 -2.30
C LEU A 208 14.70 -11.87 -3.72
N ARG A 209 15.82 -12.42 -4.21
CA ARG A 209 15.90 -13.05 -5.52
C ARG A 209 14.98 -14.28 -5.65
N ARG A 210 14.68 -14.97 -4.55
CA ARG A 210 13.76 -16.11 -4.55
C ARG A 210 12.29 -15.71 -4.50
N VAL A 211 12.04 -14.47 -4.10
CA VAL A 211 10.72 -13.96 -3.77
C VAL A 211 10.19 -13.07 -4.88
N LEU A 212 11.04 -12.25 -5.49
CA LEU A 212 10.68 -11.40 -6.61
C LEU A 212 10.62 -12.21 -7.90
N SER A 213 9.51 -12.06 -8.63
CA SER A 213 9.37 -12.57 -9.98
C SER A 213 10.26 -11.80 -10.96
N LEU A 214 10.46 -12.36 -12.15
CA LEU A 214 11.19 -11.68 -13.21
C LEU A 214 10.50 -10.36 -13.61
N GLU A 215 9.18 -10.35 -13.65
CA GLU A 215 8.38 -9.17 -13.95
C GLU A 215 8.50 -8.10 -12.87
N ASP A 216 8.60 -8.47 -11.59
CA ASP A 216 8.92 -7.51 -10.53
C ASP A 216 10.25 -6.83 -10.83
N VAL A 217 11.30 -7.61 -11.10
CA VAL A 217 12.64 -7.09 -11.41
C VAL A 217 12.63 -6.17 -12.63
N TRP A 218 11.84 -6.49 -13.65
CA TRP A 218 11.66 -5.63 -14.82
C TRP A 218 11.01 -4.30 -14.46
N ASN A 219 9.95 -4.34 -13.66
CA ASN A 219 9.26 -3.13 -13.19
C ASN A 219 10.17 -2.26 -12.30
N LEU A 220 11.08 -2.86 -11.52
CA LEU A 220 12.10 -2.11 -10.74
C LEU A 220 13.00 -1.25 -11.64
N CYS A 221 13.31 -1.73 -12.85
CA CYS A 221 14.18 -1.01 -13.79
C CYS A 221 13.61 0.37 -14.16
N ARG A 222 12.28 0.53 -14.17
CA ARG A 222 11.61 1.81 -14.48
C ARG A 222 11.93 2.93 -13.47
N PHE A 223 12.28 2.57 -12.24
CA PHE A 223 12.54 3.51 -11.13
C PHE A 223 13.95 3.42 -10.55
N ALA A 224 14.81 2.58 -11.14
CA ALA A 224 16.15 2.32 -10.64
C ALA A 224 17.06 3.55 -10.72
N SER A 225 17.29 4.21 -9.58
CA SER A 225 18.47 5.06 -9.44
C SER A 225 19.73 4.22 -9.30
N VAL A 226 20.91 4.81 -9.52
CA VAL A 226 22.21 4.15 -9.26
C VAL A 226 22.31 3.67 -7.81
N TYR A 227 21.81 4.46 -6.86
CA TYR A 227 21.74 4.09 -5.45
C TYR A 227 20.84 2.86 -5.25
N LEU A 228 19.65 2.87 -5.86
CA LEU A 228 18.71 1.77 -5.78
C LEU A 228 19.29 0.48 -6.38
N ALA A 229 19.88 0.57 -7.58
CA ALA A 229 20.54 -0.54 -8.26
C ALA A 229 21.67 -1.15 -7.41
N SER A 230 22.49 -0.30 -6.78
CA SER A 230 23.57 -0.74 -5.90
C SER A 230 23.02 -1.46 -4.66
N ARG A 231 21.93 -0.95 -4.06
CA ARG A 231 21.27 -1.59 -2.91
C ARG A 231 20.60 -2.91 -3.26
N MET A 232 19.98 -3.00 -4.44
CA MET A 232 19.42 -4.23 -4.99
C MET A 232 20.52 -5.28 -5.20
N GLN A 233 21.67 -4.88 -5.73
CA GLN A 233 22.82 -5.77 -5.93
C GLN A 233 23.35 -6.33 -4.60
N MET A 234 23.37 -5.53 -3.53
CA MET A 234 23.73 -6.02 -2.17
C MET A 234 22.73 -7.07 -1.61
N ARG A 235 21.56 -7.17 -2.23
CA ARG A 235 20.50 -8.15 -1.91
C ARG A 235 20.35 -9.21 -3.00
N ASP A 236 21.41 -9.44 -3.78
CA ASP A 236 21.48 -10.41 -4.88
C ASP A 236 20.46 -10.20 -6.01
N ILE A 237 19.92 -8.98 -6.14
CA ILE A 237 19.10 -8.54 -7.28
C ILE A 237 20.00 -7.75 -8.23
N ASP A 238 20.50 -8.41 -9.27
CA ASP A 238 21.36 -7.80 -10.27
C ASP A 238 20.55 -7.23 -11.45
N ILE A 239 20.31 -5.91 -11.43
CA ILE A 239 19.66 -5.20 -12.53
C ILE A 239 20.45 -5.34 -13.83
N ALA A 240 21.78 -5.32 -13.77
CA ALA A 240 22.62 -5.46 -14.95
C ALA A 240 22.46 -6.86 -15.57
N ASP A 241 22.36 -7.91 -14.76
CA ASP A 241 22.03 -9.27 -15.24
C ASP A 241 20.63 -9.34 -15.85
N ALA A 242 19.63 -8.71 -15.24
CA ALA A 242 18.27 -8.65 -15.78
C ALA A 242 18.25 -7.99 -17.18
N VAL A 243 18.95 -6.86 -17.34
CA VAL A 243 19.08 -6.15 -18.62
C VAL A 243 19.88 -6.95 -19.66
N ARG A 244 20.89 -7.74 -19.25
CA ARG A 244 21.60 -8.66 -20.17
C ARG A 244 20.68 -9.76 -20.68
N ARG A 245 19.81 -10.30 -19.82
CA ARG A 245 18.84 -11.33 -20.20
C ARG A 245 17.72 -10.79 -21.08
N ASP A 246 17.28 -9.56 -20.79
CA ASP A 246 16.26 -8.87 -21.58
C ASP A 246 16.70 -7.45 -21.96
N PRO A 247 17.30 -7.29 -23.14
CA PRO A 247 17.69 -5.98 -23.64
C PRO A 247 16.52 -5.01 -23.90
N SER A 248 15.27 -5.50 -23.94
CA SER A 248 14.09 -4.62 -24.10
C SER A 248 13.88 -3.70 -22.89
N LEU A 249 14.45 -4.03 -21.73
CA LEU A 249 14.43 -3.17 -20.54
C LEU A 249 15.12 -1.83 -20.76
N TRP A 250 16.05 -1.73 -21.72
CA TRP A 250 16.56 -0.43 -22.16
C TRP A 250 15.47 0.49 -22.65
N LEU A 251 14.52 -0.04 -23.43
CA LEU A 251 13.39 0.74 -23.93
C LEU A 251 12.49 1.17 -22.77
N GLU A 252 12.17 0.28 -21.83
CA GLU A 252 11.39 0.59 -20.63
C GLU A 252 12.02 1.74 -19.83
N MET A 253 13.33 1.67 -19.59
CA MET A 253 14.06 2.73 -18.88
C MET A 253 14.02 4.06 -19.66
N ILE A 254 14.17 4.05 -20.98
CA ILE A 254 14.03 5.27 -21.80
C ILE A 254 12.62 5.84 -21.70
N LEU A 255 11.61 4.99 -21.78
CA LEU A 255 10.21 5.41 -21.84
C LEU A 255 9.69 5.92 -20.49
N TYR A 256 10.13 5.36 -19.37
CA TYR A 256 9.51 5.62 -18.07
C TYR A 256 10.43 6.29 -17.04
N HIS A 257 11.75 6.11 -17.15
CA HIS A 257 12.67 6.66 -16.16
C HIS A 257 12.85 8.18 -16.33
N LYS A 258 12.68 8.94 -15.25
CA LYS A 258 12.74 10.42 -15.29
C LYS A 258 14.14 10.97 -15.59
N CYS A 259 15.19 10.30 -15.11
CA CYS A 259 16.59 10.74 -15.25
C CYS A 259 17.51 9.52 -15.50
N PRO A 260 17.43 8.91 -16.70
CA PRO A 260 18.07 7.62 -16.96
C PRO A 260 19.59 7.68 -17.14
N GLY A 261 20.18 8.86 -17.40
CA GLY A 261 21.60 8.99 -17.75
C GLY A 261 22.55 8.34 -16.73
N PRO A 262 22.43 8.63 -15.42
CA PRO A 262 23.27 8.00 -14.40
C PRO A 262 23.12 6.48 -14.34
N LEU A 263 21.91 5.95 -14.49
CA LEU A 263 21.67 4.51 -14.53
C LEU A 263 22.30 3.88 -15.78
N PHE A 264 22.25 4.56 -16.92
CA PHE A 264 22.87 4.09 -18.16
C PHE A 264 24.40 4.02 -18.05
N ASP A 265 25.03 5.02 -17.43
CA ASP A 265 26.46 4.99 -17.12
C ASP A 265 26.81 3.82 -16.20
N TRP A 266 25.97 3.55 -15.19
CA TRP A 266 26.14 2.42 -14.28
C TRP A 266 26.00 1.08 -15.00
N LEU A 267 24.96 0.88 -15.81
CA LEU A 267 24.74 -0.34 -16.60
C LEU A 267 25.89 -0.59 -17.57
N TYR A 268 26.35 0.45 -18.25
CA TYR A 268 27.48 0.37 -19.16
C TYR A 268 28.78 -0.05 -18.45
N SER A 269 29.04 0.54 -17.28
CA SER A 269 30.20 0.20 -16.45
C SER A 269 30.15 -1.24 -15.93
N ASN A 270 28.95 -1.82 -15.82
CA ASN A 270 28.71 -3.22 -15.46
C ASN A 270 28.61 -4.16 -16.69
N GLY A 271 29.10 -3.72 -17.86
CA GLY A 271 29.19 -4.57 -19.05
C GLY A 271 27.87 -4.78 -19.79
N CYS A 272 26.87 -3.91 -19.56
CA CYS A 272 25.59 -3.93 -20.24
C CYS A 272 25.49 -2.74 -21.19
N PRO A 273 26.05 -2.78 -22.40
CA PRO A 273 25.85 -1.70 -23.36
C PRO A 273 24.41 -1.70 -23.91
N PRO A 274 23.87 -0.52 -24.26
CA PRO A 274 22.61 -0.44 -25.01
C PRO A 274 22.71 -1.14 -26.37
N PRO A 275 21.64 -1.80 -26.84
CA PRO A 275 21.50 -2.21 -28.24
C PRO A 275 21.70 -1.05 -29.22
N GLU A 276 22.42 -1.30 -30.32
CA GLU A 276 22.76 -0.25 -31.29
C GLU A 276 21.53 0.27 -32.07
N ASP A 277 21.57 1.57 -32.41
CA ASP A 277 20.70 2.38 -33.28
C ASP A 277 19.19 2.47 -32.98
N PHE A 278 18.57 1.44 -32.43
CA PHE A 278 17.12 1.40 -32.19
C PHE A 278 16.69 2.36 -31.08
N LEU A 279 17.45 2.41 -29.99
CA LEU A 279 17.08 3.20 -28.81
C LEU A 279 17.12 4.72 -29.04
N GLN A 280 18.00 5.19 -29.92
CA GLN A 280 18.11 6.62 -30.24
C GLN A 280 16.86 7.14 -30.95
N VAL A 281 16.29 6.33 -31.85
CA VAL A 281 15.03 6.64 -32.55
C VAL A 281 13.87 6.73 -31.57
N TYR A 282 13.78 5.80 -30.61
CA TYR A 282 12.73 5.80 -29.60
C TYR A 282 12.89 6.99 -28.63
N ALA A 283 14.09 7.23 -28.12
CA ALA A 283 14.33 8.36 -27.23
C ALA A 283 13.95 9.69 -27.89
N ALA A 284 14.29 9.88 -29.18
CA ALA A 284 13.89 11.05 -29.94
C ALA A 284 12.37 11.12 -30.17
N ARG A 285 11.74 10.01 -30.59
CA ARG A 285 10.29 9.94 -30.88
C ARG A 285 9.42 10.25 -29.66
N PHE A 286 9.85 9.83 -28.47
CA PHE A 286 9.13 10.03 -27.22
C PHE A 286 9.61 11.27 -26.44
N TYR A 287 10.37 12.18 -27.08
CA TYR A 287 10.87 13.42 -26.49
C TYR A 287 11.67 13.21 -25.19
N ARG A 288 12.38 12.09 -25.10
CA ARG A 288 13.23 11.72 -23.95
C ARG A 288 14.62 12.33 -24.15
N PHE A 289 14.71 13.65 -23.99
CA PHE A 289 15.92 14.44 -24.29
C PHE A 289 17.17 13.93 -23.59
N GLU A 290 17.09 13.60 -22.30
CA GLU A 290 18.25 13.13 -21.52
C GLU A 290 18.77 11.78 -22.06
N ALA A 291 17.87 10.84 -22.32
CA ALA A 291 18.21 9.55 -22.92
C ALA A 291 18.79 9.71 -24.33
N ALA A 292 18.17 10.56 -25.16
CA ALA A 292 18.63 10.82 -26.53
C ALA A 292 20.02 11.47 -26.54
N TYR A 293 20.25 12.43 -25.63
CA TYR A 293 21.54 13.08 -25.45
C TYR A 293 22.60 12.08 -25.03
N TRP A 294 22.33 11.27 -24.00
CA TRP A 294 23.24 10.24 -23.55
C TRP A 294 23.61 9.26 -24.68
N LEU A 295 22.62 8.75 -25.43
CA LEU A 295 22.82 7.83 -26.55
C LEU A 295 23.59 8.45 -27.73
N SER A 296 23.44 9.75 -27.97
CA SER A 296 24.23 10.45 -29.00
C SER A 296 25.71 10.56 -28.65
N GLY A 297 26.02 10.73 -27.36
CA GLY A 297 27.40 10.72 -26.84
C GLY A 297 27.98 9.32 -26.68
N PHE A 298 27.13 8.29 -26.66
CA PHE A 298 27.53 6.88 -26.52
C PHE A 298 28.33 6.35 -27.71
N LYS A 299 27.98 6.75 -28.94
CA LYS A 299 28.61 6.24 -30.19
C LYS A 299 30.13 6.46 -30.29
N GLY A 300 30.73 7.25 -29.38
CA GLY A 300 32.18 7.45 -29.28
C GLY A 300 32.86 6.81 -28.05
N ARG A 301 32.12 6.13 -27.16
CA ARG A 301 32.68 5.55 -25.93
C ARG A 301 33.20 4.14 -26.22
N ARG A 302 34.45 3.86 -25.83
CA ARG A 302 34.98 2.49 -25.79
C ARG A 302 34.55 1.84 -24.47
N LEU A 303 34.21 0.55 -24.50
CA LEU A 303 33.97 -0.21 -23.27
C LEU A 303 35.24 -0.11 -22.40
N PRO A 304 35.13 0.12 -21.08
CA PRO A 304 36.26 -0.07 -20.21
C PRO A 304 36.75 -1.51 -20.42
N VAL A 305 37.95 -1.66 -20.96
CA VAL A 305 38.61 -2.96 -21.04
C VAL A 305 38.77 -3.40 -19.60
N GLY A 306 38.02 -4.40 -19.18
CA GLY A 306 38.17 -4.99 -17.86
C GLY A 306 39.57 -5.56 -17.75
N ASP A 307 40.47 -4.84 -17.08
CA ASP A 307 41.68 -5.44 -16.54
C ASP A 307 41.24 -6.52 -15.54
N GLY A 308 41.73 -7.73 -15.78
CA GLY A 308 41.08 -8.95 -15.33
C GLY A 308 40.94 -9.15 -13.82
N LEU A 309 39.95 -9.97 -13.47
CA LEU A 309 39.77 -10.73 -12.23
C LEU A 309 39.23 -12.09 -12.69
N ARG A 310 39.96 -13.22 -12.65
CA ARG A 310 40.34 -14.02 -11.48
C ARG A 310 39.28 -14.07 -10.40
#